data_AF-A0A955TRP4-F1
#
_entry.id   AF-A0A955TRP4-F1
#
_cell.length_a   1.000
_cell.length_b   1.000
_cell.length_c   1.000
_cell.angle_alpha   90.00
_cell.angle_beta   90.00
_cell.angle_gamma   90.00
#
_symmetry.space_group_name_H-M   'P 1'
#
loop_
_entity.id
_entity.type
_entity.pdbx_description
1 polymer ?
#
loop_
_entity_poly.entity_id
_entity_poly.type
_entity_poly.pdbx_seq_one_letter_code
_entity_poly.pdbx_strand_id
1 'polypeptide(L)' 'VKESTSPGTLQPLTEAREAFEREYLRDLLRATQGNISRAAQMAGRYRADFYKLLKKYGLHPSDRQAESSSPLES' A
#
# COMPACT_ATOMS: atom_id res chain seq x y z
N VAL A 1 -17.12 -2.65 -8.50
CA VAL A 1 -17.38 -2.51 -7.05
C VAL A 1 -16.60 -3.60 -6.32
N LYS A 2 -15.67 -3.28 -5.43
CA LYS A 2 -14.97 -4.29 -4.60
C LYS A 2 -15.71 -4.42 -3.28
N GLU A 3 -16.80 -5.18 -3.30
CA GLU A 3 -17.42 -5.82 -2.12
C GLU A 3 -16.42 -6.87 -1.58
N SER A 4 -16.23 -7.17 -0.30
CA SER A 4 -17.21 -7.33 0.79
C SER A 4 -16.47 -7.31 2.14
N THR A 5 -16.82 -6.42 3.06
CA THR A 5 -16.57 -6.66 4.50
C THR A 5 -17.84 -7.26 5.06
N SER A 6 -17.96 -8.59 4.99
CA SER A 6 -18.97 -9.31 5.76
C SER A 6 -18.63 -9.19 7.25
N PRO A 7 -19.54 -8.72 8.12
CA PRO A 7 -19.30 -8.66 9.57
C PRO A 7 -19.45 -10.06 10.18
N GLY A 8 -18.63 -11.01 9.73
CA GLY A 8 -18.65 -12.40 10.20
C GLY A 8 -17.48 -12.75 11.12
N THR A 9 -16.34 -12.08 10.96
CA THR A 9 -15.15 -12.33 11.78
C THR A 9 -14.35 -11.04 11.86
N LEU A 10 -14.49 -10.30 12.96
CA LEU A 10 -13.61 -9.17 13.22
C LEU A 10 -12.18 -9.72 13.23
N GLN A 11 -11.38 -9.33 12.23
CA GLN A 11 -9.96 -9.67 12.23
C GLN A 11 -9.34 -9.08 13.50
N PRO A 12 -8.38 -9.77 14.14
CA PRO A 12 -7.71 -9.24 15.30
C PRO A 12 -7.11 -7.87 14.97
N LEU A 13 -7.11 -6.96 15.96
CA LEU A 13 -6.68 -5.57 15.79
C LEU A 13 -5.33 -5.46 15.06
N THR A 14 -4.41 -6.39 15.36
CA THR A 14 -3.11 -6.49 14.70
C THR A 14 -3.24 -6.69 13.19
N GLU A 15 -4.02 -7.68 12.74
CA GLU A 15 -4.20 -7.96 11.30
C GLU A 15 -4.92 -6.81 10.59
N ALA A 16 -5.98 -6.26 11.20
CA ALA A 16 -6.72 -5.15 10.62
C ALA A 16 -5.81 -3.91 10.44
N ARG A 17 -4.98 -3.63 11.44
CA ARG A 17 -3.99 -2.54 11.39
C ARG A 17 -2.91 -2.81 10.33
N GLU A 18 -2.42 -4.05 10.21
CA GLU A 18 -1.42 -4.39 9.19
C GLU A 18 -1.97 -4.32 7.77
N ALA A 19 -3.22 -4.71 7.55
CA ALA A 19 -3.91 -4.51 6.28
C ALA A 19 -4.03 -3.03 5.93
N PHE A 20 -4.45 -2.21 6.90
CA PHE A 20 -4.54 -0.75 6.72
C PHE A 20 -3.17 -0.11 6.46
N GLU A 21 -2.13 -0.44 7.24
CA GLU A 21 -0.78 0.09 7.04
C GLU A 21 -0.24 -0.26 5.65
N ARG A 22 -0.46 -1.50 5.19
CA ARG A 22 -0.06 -1.93 3.84
C ARG A 22 -0.77 -1.12 2.76
N GLU A 23 -2.08 -0.94 2.87
CA GLU A 23 -2.85 -0.17 1.89
C GLU A 23 -2.42 1.30 1.87
N TYR A 24 -2.26 1.91 3.05
CA TYR A 24 -1.83 3.29 3.20
C TYR A 24 -0.46 3.56 2.57
N LEU A 25 0.51 2.67 2.80
CA LEU A 25 1.83 2.76 2.18
C LEU A 25 1.74 2.62 0.65
N ARG A 26 0.88 1.74 0.15
CA ARG A 26 0.66 1.57 -1.29
C ARG A 26 0.03 2.83 -1.91
N ASP A 27 -0.93 3.45 -1.25
CA ASP A 27 -1.57 4.68 -1.71
C ASP A 27 -0.57 5.84 -1.78
N LEU A 28 0.27 5.99 -0.75
CA LEU A 28 1.36 6.95 -0.75
C LEU A 28 2.34 6.73 -1.91
N LEU A 29 2.73 5.48 -2.16
CA LEU A 29 3.61 5.16 -3.29
C LEU A 29 2.98 5.52 -4.63
N ARG A 30 1.67 5.32 -4.80
CA ARG A 30 0.94 5.74 -6.01
C ARG A 30 0.89 7.26 -6.13
N ALA A 31 0.49 7.95 -5.06
CA ALA A 31 0.38 9.41 -5.02
C ALA A 31 1.71 10.10 -5.32
N THR A 32 2.83 9.49 -4.93
CA THR A 32 4.18 10.03 -5.17
C THR A 32 4.92 9.37 -6.34
N GLN A 33 4.24 8.50 -7.11
CA GLN A 33 4.80 7.80 -8.28
C GLN A 33 6.07 6.99 -7.99
N GLY A 34 6.18 6.46 -6.76
CA GLY A 34 7.34 5.71 -6.28
C GLY A 34 8.42 6.59 -5.63
N ASN A 35 8.16 7.88 -5.40
CA ASN A 35 9.09 8.75 -4.69
C ASN A 35 8.99 8.50 -3.18
N ILE A 36 9.93 7.71 -2.67
CA ILE A 36 10.03 7.35 -1.24
C ILE A 36 10.19 8.57 -0.34
N SER A 37 10.99 9.57 -0.75
CA SER A 37 11.20 10.77 0.08
C SER A 37 9.92 11.57 0.25
N ARG A 38 9.15 11.74 -0.84
CA ARG A 38 7.86 12.43 -0.81
C ARG A 38 6.81 11.62 -0.07
N ALA A 39 6.78 10.29 -0.25
CA ALA A 39 5.85 9.40 0.45
C ALA A 39 6.09 9.40 1.95
N ALA A 40 7.36 9.35 2.38
CA ALA A 40 7.74 9.44 3.78
C ALA A 40 7.36 10.80 4.38
N GLN A 41 7.56 11.90 3.64
CA GLN A 41 7.16 13.23 4.08
C GLN A 41 5.63 13.34 4.24
N MET A 42 4.85 12.81 3.29
CA MET A 42 3.39 12.75 3.39
C MET A 42 2.91 11.85 4.53
N ALA A 43 3.64 10.78 4.83
CA ALA A 43 3.38 9.91 5.98
C ALA A 43 3.81 10.53 7.34
N GLY A 44 4.50 11.68 7.33
CA GLY A 44 5.12 12.25 8.53
C GLY A 44 6.20 11.34 9.14
N ARG A 45 6.87 10.51 8.32
CA ARG A 45 7.89 9.55 8.74
C ARG A 45 9.25 9.88 8.14
N TYR A 46 10.29 9.43 8.82
CA TYR A 46 11.64 9.46 8.25
C TYR A 46 11.74 8.50 7.06
N ARG A 47 12.52 8.88 6.04
CA ARG A 47 12.76 8.06 4.84
C ARG A 47 13.25 6.65 5.19
N ALA A 48 14.13 6.54 6.17
CA ALA A 48 14.68 5.26 6.62
C ALA A 48 13.60 4.35 7.24
N ASP A 49 12.71 4.89 8.07
CA ASP A 49 11.61 4.12 8.67
C ASP A 49 10.54 3.76 7.64
N PHE A 50 10.28 4.64 6.68
CA PHE A 50 9.42 4.32 5.55
C PHE A 50 9.95 3.14 4.75
N TYR A 51 11.27 3.09 4.51
CA TYR A 51 11.91 1.96 3.83
C TYR A 51 11.79 0.65 4.62
N LYS A 52 11.91 0.71 5.95
CA LYS A 52 11.69 -0.46 6.83
C LYS A 52 10.24 -0.95 6.76
N LEU A 53 9.28 -0.02 6.77
CA LEU A 53 7.85 -0.33 6.64
C LEU A 53 7.55 -1.01 5.31
N LEU A 54 8.05 -0.47 4.20
CA LEU A 54 7.91 -1.10 2.89
C LEU A 54 8.48 -2.53 2.88
N LYS A 55 9.68 -2.72 3.41
CA LYS A 55 10.31 -4.05 3.50
C LYS A 55 9.51 -5.00 4.40
N LYS A 56 8.98 -4.52 5.53
CA LYS A 56 8.12 -5.30 6.45
C LYS A 56 6.88 -5.83 5.72
N TYR A 57 6.25 -4.99 4.89
CA TYR A 57 5.02 -5.33 4.18
C TYR A 57 5.26 -5.89 2.76
N GLY A 58 6.50 -6.08 2.34
CA GLY A 58 6.85 -6.56 1.00
C GLY A 58 6.47 -5.60 -0.13
N LEU A 59 6.31 -4.31 0.17
CA LEU A 59 5.96 -3.29 -0.81
C LEU A 59 7.22 -2.74 -1.48
N HIS A 60 7.15 -2.53 -2.79
CA HIS A 60 8.25 -1.96 -3.56
C HIS A 60 7.87 -0.59 -4.12
N PRO A 61 8.76 0.41 -4.16
CA PRO A 61 8.49 1.69 -4.84
C PRO A 61 8.08 1.54 -6.30
N SER A 62 8.48 0.43 -6.94
CA SER A 62 8.08 0.10 -8.30
C SER A 62 6.72 -0.58 -8.40
N ASP A 63 6.06 -0.90 -7.27
CA ASP A 63 4.66 -1.37 -7.21
C ASP A 63 3.71 -0.19 -7.48
N ARG A 64 3.93 0.44 -8.63
CA ARG A 64 2.90 1.15 -9.35
C ARG A 64 2.02 0.01 -9.83
N GLN A 65 0.90 -0.28 -9.19
CA GLN A 65 -0.13 -1.03 -9.88
C GLN A 65 -0.59 -0.15 -11.04
N ALA A 66 0.14 -0.27 -12.15
CA ALA A 66 -0.32 -0.02 -13.48
C ALA A 66 -1.38 -1.10 -13.69
N GLU A 67 -2.64 -0.68 -13.63
CA GLU A 67 -3.69 -1.36 -14.38
C GLU A 67 -3.37 -1.18 -15.88
N SER A 68 -2.32 -1.85 -16.35
CA SER A 68 -1.86 -1.83 -17.74
C SER A 68 -1.01 -3.07 -17.99
N SER A 69 -1.67 -4.23 -17.99
CA SER A 69 -1.30 -5.49 -18.67
C SER A 69 -2.22 -6.56 -18.06
N SER A 70 -3.24 -7.12 -18.70
CA SER A 70 -3.59 -7.38 -20.12
C SER A 70 -5.06 -7.90 -20.15
N PRO A 71 -5.69 -8.27 -21.29
CA PRO A 71 -5.31 -8.10 -22.70
C PRO A 71 -6.37 -7.33 -23.51
N LEU A 72 -5.95 -6.81 -24.66
CA LEU A 72 -6.81 -6.36 -25.74
C LEU A 72 -7.79 -7.50 -26.10
N GLU A 73 -9.08 -7.31 -25.81
CA GLU A 73 -10.15 -8.09 -26.45
C GLU A 73 -10.14 -7.76 -27.95
N SER A 74 -9.83 -8.75 -28.79
CA SER A 74 -10.21 -8.85 -30.20
C SER A 74 -10.13 -10.31 -30.62
#